data_AF-A0AAJ6NSK9-F1
#
_entry.id   AF-A0AAJ6NSK9-F1
#
_cell.length_a   1.000
_cell.length_b   1.000
_cell.length_c   1.000
_cell.angle_alpha   90.00
_cell.angle_beta   90.00
_cell.angle_gamma   90.00
#
_symmetry.space_group_name_H-M   'P 1'
#
loop_
_entity.id
_entity.type
_entity.pdbx_description
1 polymer ?
#
loop_
_entity_poly.entity_id
_entity_poly.type
_entity_poly.pdbx_seq_one_letter_code
_entity_poly.pdbx_strand_id
1 'polypeptide(L)'
;MTDKPDQPRQFYYECPFYCLSANSQGIKQLLELKPDIALMEPTGNNYSKLWGTHLARAGVEVRLVGHRELRNYRANHLALPDKDDDADSLALACYYFDYHSDQRRFVQIRDQTIVKIRELVLRLAHLNRVQSPIINRLRQDLAIALLA
;
A
#
# COMPACT_ATOMS: atom_id res chain seq x y z
N MET A 1 2.25 5.03 -19.12
CA MET A 1 3.37 5.97 -19.37
C MET A 1 4.55 5.14 -19.86
N THR A 2 5.22 5.54 -20.95
CA THR A 2 6.31 4.75 -21.58
C THR A 2 7.69 5.30 -21.30
N ASP A 3 7.81 6.57 -20.94
CA ASP A 3 9.06 7.22 -20.54
C ASP A 3 8.79 8.27 -19.45
N LYS A 4 9.84 8.71 -18.75
CA LYS A 4 9.75 9.78 -17.75
C LYS A 4 9.61 11.14 -18.46
N PRO A 5 8.65 11.99 -18.06
CA PRO A 5 8.56 13.34 -18.60
C PRO A 5 9.77 14.18 -18.17
N ASP A 6 10.30 14.99 -19.09
CA ASP A 6 11.42 15.91 -18.81
C ASP A 6 11.07 16.95 -17.74
N GLN A 7 9.82 17.39 -17.72
CA GLN A 7 9.28 18.35 -16.76
C GLN A 7 8.07 17.76 -16.01
N PRO A 8 8.30 16.89 -15.00
CA PRO A 8 7.22 16.19 -14.29
C PRO A 8 6.16 17.11 -13.69
N ARG A 9 6.57 18.28 -13.19
CA ARG A 9 5.64 19.28 -12.64
C ARG A 9 4.71 19.89 -13.68
N GLN A 10 5.20 20.20 -14.87
CA GLN A 10 4.36 20.70 -15.94
C GLN A 10 3.44 19.59 -16.45
N PHE A 11 3.99 18.39 -16.62
CA PHE A 11 3.24 17.21 -17.05
C PHE A 11 2.09 16.86 -16.12
N TYR A 12 2.23 17.05 -14.80
CA TYR A 12 1.15 16.87 -13.84
C TYR A 12 -0.12 17.68 -14.18
N TYR A 13 0.03 18.89 -14.70
CA TYR A 13 -1.14 19.73 -15.06
C TYR A 13 -1.75 19.39 -16.42
N GLU A 14 -1.04 18.64 -17.26
CA GLU A 14 -1.44 18.32 -18.63
C GLU A 14 -1.91 16.87 -18.79
N CYS A 15 -1.44 15.98 -17.92
CA CYS A 15 -1.70 14.56 -18.00
C CYS A 15 -3.14 14.22 -17.56
N PRO A 16 -3.91 13.47 -18.37
CA PRO A 16 -5.17 12.93 -17.91
C PRO A 16 -4.93 11.75 -16.95
N PHE A 17 -5.38 11.88 -15.70
CA PHE A 17 -5.35 10.80 -14.72
C PHE A 17 -6.59 9.91 -14.83
N TYR A 18 -6.36 8.59 -14.78
CA TYR A 18 -7.43 7.59 -14.82
C TYR A 18 -7.89 7.27 -13.40
N CYS A 19 -9.11 7.69 -13.05
CA CYS A 19 -9.74 7.33 -11.79
C CYS A 19 -10.56 6.04 -11.94
N LEU A 20 -10.01 4.92 -11.47
CA LEU A 20 -10.67 3.62 -11.51
C LEU A 20 -11.22 3.23 -10.14
N SER A 21 -12.44 2.69 -10.13
CA SER A 21 -13.07 2.20 -8.89
C SER A 21 -12.42 0.88 -8.44
N ALA A 22 -12.24 0.70 -7.13
CA ALA A 22 -11.71 -0.53 -6.53
C ALA A 22 -12.73 -1.68 -6.51
N ASN A 23 -13.18 -2.09 -7.69
CA ASN A 23 -14.12 -3.18 -7.92
C ASN A 23 -13.68 -4.03 -9.11
N SER A 24 -14.44 -5.09 -9.42
CA SER A 24 -14.11 -6.00 -10.52
C SER A 24 -14.08 -5.31 -11.89
N GLN A 25 -14.90 -4.29 -12.11
CA GLN A 25 -14.90 -3.52 -13.36
C GLN A 25 -13.65 -2.65 -13.50
N GLY A 26 -13.25 -1.93 -12.45
CA GLY A 26 -12.03 -1.12 -12.46
C GLY A 26 -10.77 -1.97 -12.62
N ILE A 27 -10.73 -3.18 -12.04
CA ILE A 27 -9.63 -4.13 -12.27
C ILE A 27 -9.56 -4.54 -13.74
N LYS A 28 -10.69 -4.84 -14.39
CA LYS A 28 -10.73 -5.17 -15.83
C LYS A 28 -10.22 -3.99 -16.67
N GLN A 29 -10.72 -2.79 -16.41
CA GLN A 29 -10.29 -1.57 -17.11
C GLN A 29 -8.78 -1.33 -16.95
N LEU A 30 -8.23 -1.55 -15.76
CA LEU A 30 -6.80 -1.42 -15.53
C LEU A 30 -5.99 -2.47 -16.32
N LEU A 31 -6.45 -3.71 -16.36
CA LEU A 31 -5.79 -4.79 -17.09
C LEU A 31 -5.90 -4.63 -18.62
N GLU A 32 -6.95 -3.97 -19.11
CA GLU A 32 -7.10 -3.61 -20.53
C GLU A 32 -6.02 -2.64 -21.01
N LEU A 33 -5.44 -1.83 -20.09
CA LEU A 33 -4.28 -0.98 -20.39
C LEU A 33 -2.99 -1.79 -20.63
N LYS A 34 -3.00 -3.11 -20.33
CA LYS A 34 -1.86 -4.02 -20.45
C LYS A 34 -0.57 -3.48 -19.81
N PRO A 35 -0.59 -3.10 -18.51
CA PRO A 35 0.60 -2.63 -17.86
C PRO A 35 1.62 -3.76 -17.70
N ASP A 36 2.89 -3.50 -18.02
CA ASP A 36 3.98 -4.43 -17.72
C ASP A 36 4.31 -4.42 -16.22
N ILE A 37 4.20 -3.24 -15.60
CA ILE A 37 4.53 -3.00 -14.20
C ILE A 37 3.55 -2.05 -13.53
N ALA A 38 3.28 -2.29 -12.25
CA ALA A 38 2.48 -1.45 -11.38
C ALA A 38 3.27 -1.02 -10.14
N LEU A 39 3.39 0.29 -9.94
CA LEU A 39 4.04 0.90 -8.78
C LEU A 39 2.96 1.31 -7.80
N MET A 40 3.13 0.94 -6.53
CA MET A 40 2.12 1.21 -5.50
C MET A 40 2.76 1.59 -4.18
N GLU A 41 2.09 2.47 -3.43
CA GLU A 41 2.38 2.65 -2.01
C GLU A 41 1.70 1.53 -1.20
N PRO A 42 2.35 0.91 -0.20
CA PRO A 42 1.71 -0.07 0.68
C PRO A 42 0.81 0.63 1.71
N THR A 43 -0.26 1.27 1.25
CA THR A 43 -1.29 1.91 2.09
C THR A 43 -2.54 1.04 2.17
N GLY A 44 -3.18 1.02 3.34
CA GLY A 44 -4.45 0.34 3.61
C GLY A 44 -4.40 -1.17 3.34
N ASN A 45 -4.44 -1.98 4.41
CA ASN A 45 -4.25 -3.43 4.34
C ASN A 45 -5.17 -4.17 3.34
N ASN A 46 -6.28 -3.56 2.90
CA ASN A 46 -7.24 -4.14 1.96
C ASN A 46 -7.10 -3.61 0.52
N TYR A 47 -6.81 -2.32 0.32
CA TYR A 47 -6.75 -1.70 -1.02
C TYR A 47 -5.50 -2.13 -1.79
N SER A 48 -4.33 -2.04 -1.15
CA SER A 48 -3.07 -2.52 -1.72
C SER A 48 -3.11 -4.04 -1.99
N LYS A 49 -3.76 -4.82 -1.11
CA LYS A 49 -3.96 -6.26 -1.33
C LYS A 49 -4.86 -6.56 -2.52
N LEU A 50 -5.96 -5.81 -2.72
CA LEU A 50 -6.87 -6.02 -3.86
C LEU A 50 -6.11 -5.84 -5.18
N TRP A 51 -5.61 -4.63 -5.44
CA TRP A 51 -4.93 -4.32 -6.69
C TRP A 51 -3.67 -5.16 -6.89
N GLY A 52 -2.78 -5.20 -5.89
CA GLY A 52 -1.51 -5.93 -5.99
C GLY A 52 -1.71 -7.42 -6.24
N THR A 53 -2.68 -8.07 -5.59
CA THR A 53 -2.96 -9.50 -5.81
C THR A 53 -3.51 -9.75 -7.21
N HIS A 54 -4.47 -8.95 -7.67
CA HIS A 54 -5.11 -9.17 -8.97
C HIS A 54 -4.15 -8.86 -10.13
N LEU A 55 -3.34 -7.80 -10.02
CA LEU A 55 -2.32 -7.46 -11.00
C LEU A 55 -1.23 -8.53 -11.08
N ALA A 56 -0.68 -8.96 -9.93
CA ALA A 56 0.33 -10.01 -9.89
C ALA A 56 -0.18 -11.35 -10.45
N ARG A 57 -1.44 -11.72 -10.16
CA ARG A 57 -2.08 -12.92 -10.74
C ARG A 57 -2.27 -12.83 -12.25
N ALA A 58 -2.44 -11.62 -12.79
CA ALA A 58 -2.52 -11.38 -14.23
C ALA A 58 -1.13 -11.30 -14.90
N GLY A 59 -0.04 -11.51 -14.15
CA GLY A 59 1.34 -11.49 -14.67
C GLY A 59 1.98 -10.10 -14.70
N VAL A 60 1.32 -9.07 -14.17
CA VAL A 60 1.88 -7.71 -14.05
C VAL A 60 2.89 -7.68 -12.91
N GLU A 61 4.08 -7.14 -13.16
CA GLU A 61 5.06 -6.95 -12.09
C GLU A 61 4.55 -5.90 -11.10
N VAL A 62 4.52 -6.21 -9.80
CA VAL A 62 4.08 -5.26 -8.77
C VAL A 62 5.27 -4.87 -7.90
N ARG A 63 5.57 -3.56 -7.86
CA ARG A 63 6.60 -3.01 -6.98
C ARG A 63 6.01 -2.03 -5.99
N LEU A 64 6.52 -2.09 -4.76
CA LEU A 64 6.04 -1.27 -3.66
C LEU A 64 7.07 -0.18 -3.33
N VAL A 65 6.61 1.06 -3.18
CA VAL A 65 7.44 2.20 -2.76
C VAL A 65 6.97 2.66 -1.38
N GLY A 66 7.89 2.81 -0.43
CA GLY A 66 7.53 3.20 0.92
C GLY A 66 6.99 4.64 1.02
N HIS A 67 6.13 4.89 2.01
CA HIS A 67 5.49 6.18 2.24
C HIS A 67 6.51 7.34 2.31
N ARG A 68 7.61 7.12 3.04
CA ARG A 68 8.64 8.15 3.27
C ARG A 68 9.40 8.45 1.98
N GLU A 69 9.73 7.42 1.23
CA GLU A 69 10.45 7.50 -0.04
C GLU A 69 9.61 8.25 -1.08
N LEU A 70 8.34 7.88 -1.24
CA LEU A 70 7.39 8.54 -2.15
C LEU A 70 7.20 10.01 -1.79
N ARG A 71 6.95 10.31 -0.51
CA ARG A 71 6.77 11.69 -0.05
C ARG A 71 8.00 12.57 -0.32
N ASN A 72 9.19 12.05 -0.01
CA ASN A 72 10.43 12.77 -0.24
C ASN A 72 10.71 12.98 -1.74
N TYR A 73 10.46 11.96 -2.55
CA TYR A 73 10.68 12.05 -4.00
C TYR A 73 9.72 13.04 -4.66
N ARG A 74 8.42 12.98 -4.35
CA ARG A 74 7.41 13.92 -4.86
C ARG A 74 7.77 15.37 -4.54
N ALA A 75 8.03 15.67 -3.26
CA ALA A 75 8.25 17.05 -2.81
C ALA A 75 9.64 17.59 -3.19
N ASN A 76 10.70 16.79 -3.01
CA ASN A 76 12.07 17.31 -3.09
C ASN A 76 12.78 16.99 -4.41
N HIS A 77 12.40 15.92 -5.12
CA HIS A 77 13.00 15.59 -6.43
C HIS A 77 12.18 16.11 -7.60
N LEU A 78 10.85 15.97 -7.53
CA LEU A 78 9.96 16.38 -8.62
C LEU A 78 9.38 17.79 -8.43
N ALA A 79 9.45 18.34 -7.22
CA ALA A 79 8.82 19.62 -6.84
C ALA A 79 7.34 19.69 -7.25
N LEU A 80 6.64 18.55 -7.14
CA LEU A 80 5.20 18.47 -7.39
C LEU A 80 4.42 19.25 -6.31
N PRO A 81 3.17 19.67 -6.60
CA PRO A 81 2.31 20.38 -5.66
C PRO A 81 1.98 19.55 -4.40
N ASP A 82 1.12 20.10 -3.55
CA ASP A 82 0.67 19.45 -2.31
C ASP A 82 0.14 18.03 -2.55
N LYS A 83 0.09 17.23 -1.49
CA LYS A 83 -0.29 15.82 -1.57
C LYS A 83 -1.73 15.66 -2.09
N ASP A 84 -1.87 15.00 -3.23
CA ASP A 84 -3.10 14.38 -3.72
C ASP A 84 -2.77 13.02 -4.39
N ASP A 85 -3.82 12.29 -4.80
CA ASP A 85 -3.68 10.96 -5.39
C ASP A 85 -3.00 11.01 -6.78
N ASP A 86 -3.23 12.08 -7.55
CA ASP A 86 -2.69 12.25 -8.91
C ASP A 86 -1.18 12.51 -8.87
N ALA A 87 -0.72 13.40 -8.00
CA ALA A 87 0.68 13.72 -7.78
C ALA A 87 1.44 12.52 -7.19
N ASP A 88 0.80 11.73 -6.31
CA ASP A 88 1.36 10.47 -5.82
C ASP A 88 1.49 9.43 -6.95
N SER A 89 0.46 9.30 -7.81
CA SER A 89 0.49 8.37 -8.93
C SER A 89 1.56 8.73 -9.96
N LEU A 90 1.73 10.01 -10.29
CA LEU A 90 2.78 10.48 -11.19
C LEU A 90 4.16 10.31 -10.58
N ALA A 91 4.32 10.62 -9.29
CA ALA A 91 5.58 10.44 -8.58
C ALA A 91 6.00 8.97 -8.56
N LEU A 92 5.07 8.03 -8.33
CA LEU A 92 5.32 6.59 -8.40
C LEU A 92 5.79 6.17 -9.80
N ALA A 93 5.13 6.66 -10.85
CA ALA A 93 5.51 6.36 -12.23
C ALA A 93 6.92 6.89 -12.56
N CYS A 94 7.24 8.13 -12.18
CA CYS A 94 8.58 8.70 -12.36
C CYS A 94 9.65 7.97 -11.54
N TYR A 95 9.32 7.54 -10.32
CA TYR A 95 10.22 6.80 -9.44
C TYR A 95 10.72 5.50 -10.08
N TYR A 96 9.87 4.84 -10.85
CA TYR A 96 10.27 3.64 -11.60
C TYR A 96 11.41 3.96 -12.58
N PHE A 97 11.24 4.97 -13.45
CA PHE A 97 12.25 5.29 -14.46
C PHE A 97 13.60 5.67 -13.84
N ASP A 98 13.60 6.33 -12.68
CA ASP A 98 14.86 6.70 -12.00
C ASP A 98 15.53 5.53 -11.27
N TYR A 99 14.75 4.57 -10.76
CA TYR A 99 15.25 3.60 -9.78
C TYR A 99 14.96 2.13 -10.10
N HIS A 100 14.38 1.78 -11.25
CA HIS A 100 13.99 0.40 -11.56
C HIS A 100 15.14 -0.61 -11.50
N SER A 101 16.38 -0.16 -11.69
CA SER A 101 17.58 -0.99 -11.65
C SER A 101 18.06 -1.30 -10.23
N ASP A 102 17.69 -0.50 -9.23
CA ASP A 102 18.10 -0.70 -7.83
C ASP A 102 16.95 -1.24 -6.97
N GLN A 103 16.91 -2.56 -6.82
CA GLN A 103 15.85 -3.23 -6.06
C GLN A 103 15.74 -2.77 -4.59
N ARG A 104 16.82 -2.24 -4.00
CA ARG A 104 16.84 -1.75 -2.60
C ARG A 104 16.00 -0.48 -2.40
N ARG A 105 15.66 0.21 -3.49
CA ARG A 105 14.77 1.39 -3.50
C ARG A 105 13.30 1.02 -3.35
N PHE A 106 12.96 -0.26 -3.47
CA PHE A 106 11.60 -0.78 -3.33
C PHE A 106 11.45 -1.55 -2.03
N VAL A 107 10.23 -1.56 -1.51
CA VAL A 107 9.88 -2.36 -0.32
C VAL A 107 10.01 -3.83 -0.67
N GLN A 108 10.84 -4.54 0.08
CA GLN A 108 11.00 -5.97 -0.09
C GLN A 108 9.70 -6.70 0.25
N ILE A 109 9.18 -7.44 -0.74
CA ILE A 109 8.07 -8.36 -0.54
C ILE A 109 8.62 -9.58 0.21
N ARG A 110 8.15 -9.78 1.43
CA ARG A 110 8.54 -10.93 2.25
C ARG A 110 7.82 -12.18 1.79
N ASP A 111 8.46 -13.32 2.01
CA ASP A 111 7.87 -14.63 1.78
C ASP A 111 6.51 -14.77 2.51
N GLN A 112 5.54 -15.38 1.82
CA GLN A 112 4.17 -15.49 2.30
C GLN A 112 4.06 -16.25 3.63
N THR A 113 4.92 -17.24 3.87
CA THR A 113 5.01 -17.99 5.12
C THR A 113 5.45 -17.07 6.25
N ILE A 114 6.48 -16.26 6.02
CA ILE A 114 6.98 -15.27 6.99
C ILE A 114 5.88 -14.25 7.33
N VAL A 115 5.15 -13.75 6.32
CA VAL A 115 4.03 -12.82 6.52
C VAL A 115 2.94 -13.46 7.38
N LYS A 116 2.52 -14.70 7.06
CA LYS A 116 1.51 -15.43 7.83
C LYS A 116 1.92 -15.66 9.29
N ILE A 117 3.17 -16.07 9.52
CA ILE A 117 3.71 -16.26 10.88
C ILE A 117 3.63 -14.94 11.65
N ARG A 118 4.06 -13.83 11.04
CA ARG A 118 3.98 -12.51 11.66
C ARG A 118 2.54 -12.11 12.00
N GLU A 119 1.59 -12.33 11.10
CA GLU A 119 0.16 -12.05 11.34
C GLU A 119 -0.37 -12.87 12.53
N LEU A 120 -0.04 -14.16 12.61
CA LEU A 120 -0.43 -15.04 13.73
C LEU A 120 0.16 -14.58 15.06
N VAL A 121 1.44 -14.20 15.09
CA VAL A 121 2.12 -13.69 16.30
C VAL A 121 1.46 -12.40 16.79
N LEU A 122 1.19 -11.45 15.89
CA LEU A 122 0.51 -10.19 16.23
C LEU A 122 -0.91 -10.44 16.74
N ARG A 123 -1.63 -11.40 16.14
CA ARG A 123 -2.97 -11.79 16.58
C ARG A 123 -2.94 -12.41 17.97
N LEU A 124 -1.98 -13.29 18.26
CA LEU A 124 -1.80 -13.89 19.58
C LEU A 124 -1.49 -12.82 20.64
N ALA A 125 -0.56 -11.90 20.35
CA ALA A 125 -0.23 -10.79 21.25
C ALA A 125 -1.46 -9.91 21.55
N HIS A 126 -2.28 -9.63 20.53
CA HIS A 126 -3.53 -8.90 20.71
C HIS A 126 -4.51 -9.66 21.61
N LEU A 127 -4.73 -10.95 21.37
CA LEU A 127 -5.63 -11.77 22.18
C LEU A 127 -5.19 -11.83 23.64
N ASN A 128 -3.89 -12.04 23.90
CA ASN A 128 -3.33 -12.03 25.26
C ASN A 128 -3.58 -10.67 25.97
N ARG A 129 -3.43 -9.56 25.25
CA ARG A 129 -3.69 -8.22 25.79
C ARG A 129 -5.16 -7.99 26.12
N VAL A 130 -6.08 -8.50 25.32
CA VAL A 130 -7.54 -8.33 25.50
C VAL A 130 -8.11 -9.32 26.52
N GLN A 131 -7.49 -10.49 26.68
CA GLN A 131 -7.91 -11.51 27.65
C GLN A 131 -7.84 -11.00 29.10
N SER A 132 -6.75 -10.33 29.46
CA SER A 132 -6.50 -9.92 30.84
C SER A 132 -7.59 -8.98 31.41
N PRO A 133 -8.01 -7.91 30.70
CA PRO A 133 -9.15 -7.08 31.13
C PRO A 133 -10.45 -7.86 31.32
N ILE A 134 -10.77 -8.80 30.42
CA ILE A 134 -12.01 -9.58 30.49
C ILE A 134 -12.00 -10.46 31.75
N ILE A 135 -10.91 -11.19 31.98
CA ILE A 135 -10.76 -12.05 33.17
C ILE A 135 -10.84 -11.22 34.45
N ASN A 136 -10.14 -10.08 34.49
CA ASN A 136 -10.14 -9.21 35.67
C ASN A 136 -11.53 -8.65 35.95
N ARG A 137 -12.29 -8.29 34.90
CA ARG A 137 -13.66 -7.81 35.06
C ARG A 137 -14.57 -8.91 35.63
N LEU A 138 -14.51 -10.11 35.08
CA LEU A 138 -15.30 -11.26 35.56
C LEU A 138 -14.98 -11.60 37.02
N ARG A 139 -13.70 -11.52 37.41
CA ARG A 139 -13.28 -11.72 38.82
C ARG A 139 -13.88 -10.67 39.75
N GLN A 140 -13.88 -9.39 39.34
CA GLN A 140 -14.49 -8.31 40.10
C GLN A 140 -16.00 -8.49 40.25
N ASP A 141 -16.70 -8.80 39.15
CA ASP A 141 -18.15 -9.02 39.17
C ASP A 141 -18.52 -10.19 40.09
N LEU A 142 -17.75 -11.29 40.08
CA LEU A 142 -17.96 -12.43 40.97
C LEU A 142 -17.71 -12.07 42.45
N ALA A 143 -16.64 -11.33 42.75
CA ALA A 143 -16.33 -10.92 44.11
C ALA A 143 -17.42 -10.03 44.70
N ILE A 144 -17.99 -9.12 43.90
CA ILE A 144 -19.12 -8.28 44.31
C ILE A 144 -20.35 -9.14 44.59
N ALA A 145 -20.66 -10.09 43.72
CA ALA A 145 -21.84 -10.96 43.87
C ALA A 145 -21.76 -11.88 45.12
N LEU A 146 -20.56 -12.25 45.57
CA LEU A 146 -20.36 -13.06 46.77
C LEU A 146 -20.35 -12.26 48.08
N LEU A 147 -20.27 -10.93 48.01
CA LEU A 147 -20.27 -10.02 49.15
C LEU A 147 -21.64 -9.33 49.36
N ALA A 148 -22.61 -9.59 48.48
CA ALA A 148 -24.00 -9.14 48.55
C ALA A 148 -24.91 -10.25 49.07
#